data_AF-X1PIE3-F1
#
_entry.id   AF-X1PIE3-F1
#
_cell.length_a   1.000
_cell.length_b   1.000
_cell.length_c   1.000
_cell.angle_alpha   90.00
_cell.angle_beta   90.00
_cell.angle_gamma   90.00
#
_symmetry.space_group_name_H-M   'P 1'
#
loop_
_entity.id
_entity.type
_entity.pdbx_description
1 polymer ?
#
loop_
_entity_poly.entity_id
_entity_poly.type
_entity_poly.pdbx_seq_one_letter_code
_entity_poly.pdbx_strand_id
1 'polypeptide(L)'
;RPFDTETEAQKIAETWLDERNREIVSRRSDVRQIVAKQAKARAIRGMYLGHPDALQDYSLMEYFVPTKEYDDAIAARRSVFIGRRGSGKSANFLAVTTELQENPNTILVTIAPDDFELERMGGFLDDEYAIAHPDLVYQTAWNYVFLTEIVRVLGELTLRLYSSPNDLTRTSLFNFYQGESENLHLDFGTRLINKLKDLSIIQTDMSADEKRQKIEETVLQLRHNKVSQLLRDFAKAEKISYYIAIDDLDKHWRPESKESIGL
;
A
#
# COMPACT_ATOMS: atom_id res chain seq x y z
N ARG A 1 79.10 -29.42 5.63
CA ARG A 1 79.86 -30.28 6.57
C ARG A 1 79.54 -31.71 6.19
N PRO A 2 80.50 -32.60 5.92
CA PRO A 2 80.21 -34.02 5.80
C PRO A 2 79.69 -34.52 7.16
N PHE A 3 78.70 -35.40 7.16
CA PHE A 3 78.04 -35.89 8.39
C PHE A 3 78.93 -36.95 9.03
N ASP A 4 79.25 -36.81 10.32
CA ASP A 4 80.21 -37.70 10.99
C ASP A 4 79.58 -39.03 11.47
N THR A 5 78.24 -39.13 11.52
CA THR A 5 77.53 -40.39 11.83
C THR A 5 76.18 -40.51 11.11
N GLU A 6 75.80 -41.75 10.77
CA GLU A 6 74.51 -42.10 10.14
C GLU A 6 73.30 -41.59 10.92
N THR A 7 73.38 -41.65 12.26
CA THR A 7 72.35 -41.19 13.18
C THR A 7 72.12 -39.68 13.13
N GLU A 8 73.18 -38.89 12.90
CA GLU A 8 73.10 -37.44 12.81
C GLU A 8 72.48 -37.01 11.46
N ALA A 9 72.83 -37.71 10.37
CA ALA A 9 72.21 -37.52 9.08
C ALA A 9 70.70 -37.86 9.09
N GLN A 10 70.32 -38.94 9.77
CA GLN A 10 68.92 -39.35 9.92
C GLN A 10 68.09 -38.30 10.68
N LYS A 11 68.60 -37.80 11.81
CA LYS A 11 67.89 -36.80 12.62
C LYS A 11 67.67 -35.48 11.87
N ILE A 12 68.65 -35.05 11.08
CA ILE A 12 68.53 -33.84 10.25
C ILE A 12 67.50 -34.07 9.13
N ALA A 13 67.50 -35.24 8.50
CA ALA A 13 66.52 -35.59 7.46
C ALA A 13 65.09 -35.65 8.01
N GLU A 14 64.88 -36.26 9.18
CA GLU A 14 63.57 -36.32 9.86
C GLU A 14 63.08 -34.92 10.25
N THR A 15 63.96 -34.09 10.80
CA THR A 15 63.62 -32.70 11.16
C THR A 15 63.22 -31.88 9.92
N TRP A 16 63.98 -32.01 8.83
CA TRP A 16 63.67 -31.34 7.57
C TRP A 16 62.35 -31.84 6.95
N LEU A 17 62.08 -33.14 7.00
CA LEU A 17 60.82 -33.73 6.53
C LEU A 17 59.63 -33.24 7.36
N ASP A 18 59.76 -33.16 8.68
CA ASP A 18 58.71 -32.68 9.58
C ASP A 18 58.40 -31.19 9.40
N GLU A 19 59.42 -30.37 9.15
CA GLU A 19 59.24 -28.97 8.78
C GLU A 19 58.48 -28.81 7.46
N ARG A 20 58.86 -29.59 6.43
CA ARG A 20 58.18 -29.54 5.13
C ARG A 20 56.76 -30.08 5.20
N ASN A 21 56.52 -31.13 5.98
CA ASN A 21 55.18 -31.66 6.19
C ASN A 21 54.27 -30.65 6.88
N ARG A 22 54.77 -29.94 7.91
CA ARG A 22 54.02 -28.85 8.57
C ARG A 22 53.70 -27.71 7.61
N GLU A 23 54.66 -27.30 6.77
CA GLU A 23 54.46 -26.28 5.75
C GLU A 23 53.41 -26.70 4.70
N ILE A 24 53.44 -27.95 4.23
CA ILE A 24 52.47 -28.51 3.28
C ILE A 24 51.07 -28.57 3.90
N VAL A 25 50.95 -29.00 5.15
CA VAL A 25 49.66 -29.04 5.87
C VAL A 25 49.09 -27.64 6.04
N SER A 26 49.90 -26.65 6.43
CA SER A 26 49.49 -25.25 6.54
C SER A 26 49.03 -24.68 5.19
N ARG A 27 49.79 -24.88 4.12
CA ARG A 27 49.38 -24.42 2.78
C ARG A 27 48.09 -25.07 2.32
N ARG A 28 47.87 -26.36 2.62
CA ARG A 28 46.62 -27.06 2.31
C ARG A 28 45.44 -26.50 3.08
N SER A 29 45.60 -26.11 4.36
CA SER A 29 44.52 -25.46 5.11
C SER A 29 44.18 -24.08 4.56
N ASP A 30 45.18 -23.28 4.18
CA ASP A 30 44.97 -21.94 3.62
C ASP A 30 44.22 -21.99 2.28
N VAL A 31 44.63 -22.91 1.39
CA VAL A 31 43.95 -23.13 0.11
C VAL A 31 42.50 -23.58 0.33
N ARG A 32 42.23 -24.49 1.28
CA ARG A 32 40.85 -24.90 1.61
C ARG A 32 40.00 -23.73 2.09
N GLN A 33 40.55 -22.84 2.94
CA GLN A 33 39.83 -21.66 3.40
C GLN A 33 39.51 -20.69 2.26
N ILE A 34 40.46 -20.47 1.35
CA ILE A 34 40.26 -19.61 0.17
C ILE A 34 39.16 -20.20 -0.73
N VAL A 35 39.22 -21.50 -1.02
CA VAL A 35 38.21 -22.19 -1.83
C VAL A 35 36.83 -22.14 -1.16
N ALA A 36 36.74 -22.36 0.15
CA ALA A 36 35.48 -22.26 0.89
C ALA A 36 34.91 -20.83 0.90
N LYS A 37 35.77 -19.81 1.04
CA LYS A 37 35.38 -18.40 0.96
C LYS A 37 34.88 -18.03 -0.44
N GLN A 38 35.55 -18.52 -1.48
CA GLN A 38 35.11 -18.34 -2.87
C GLN A 38 33.80 -19.08 -3.16
N ALA A 39 33.61 -20.29 -2.64
CA ALA A 39 32.35 -21.04 -2.77
C ALA A 39 31.18 -20.31 -2.09
N LYS A 40 31.36 -19.79 -0.87
CA LYS A 40 30.37 -18.94 -0.18
C LYS A 40 30.07 -17.66 -0.97
N ALA A 41 31.10 -16.99 -1.49
CA ALA A 41 30.93 -15.79 -2.30
C ALA A 41 30.19 -16.06 -3.62
N ARG A 42 30.37 -17.25 -4.22
CA ARG A 42 29.62 -17.68 -5.41
C ARG A 42 28.16 -18.01 -5.06
N ALA A 43 27.91 -18.65 -3.92
CA ALA A 43 26.56 -18.92 -3.45
C ALA A 43 25.74 -17.63 -3.27
N ILE A 44 26.35 -16.57 -2.71
CA ILE A 44 25.70 -15.26 -2.55
C ILE A 44 25.45 -14.60 -3.92
N ARG A 45 26.37 -14.72 -4.88
CA ARG A 45 26.21 -14.13 -6.22
C ARG A 45 25.10 -14.79 -7.05
N GLY A 46 24.77 -16.05 -6.77
CA GLY A 46 23.69 -16.78 -7.44
C GLY A 46 22.35 -16.70 -6.71
N MET A 47 22.29 -16.01 -5.58
CA MET A 47 21.07 -15.91 -4.79
C MET A 47 20.11 -14.92 -5.44
N TYR A 48 18.90 -15.39 -5.74
CA TYR A 48 17.81 -14.53 -6.16
C TYR A 48 17.36 -13.71 -4.95
N LEU A 49 17.47 -12.39 -5.04
CA LEU A 49 17.07 -11.45 -3.98
C LEU A 49 15.69 -10.85 -4.23
N GLY A 50 14.93 -11.47 -5.13
CA GLY A 50 13.64 -10.97 -5.59
C GLY A 50 13.72 -10.02 -6.77
N HIS A 51 12.54 -9.61 -7.24
CA HIS A 51 12.41 -8.64 -8.31
C HIS A 51 12.62 -7.22 -7.74
N PRO A 52 13.31 -6.30 -8.45
CA PRO A 52 13.56 -4.94 -7.96
C PRO A 52 12.29 -4.10 -7.79
N ASP A 53 11.22 -4.49 -8.47
CA ASP A 53 9.88 -3.92 -8.33
C ASP A 53 8.96 -4.95 -7.69
N ALA A 54 8.47 -4.63 -6.49
CA ALA A 54 7.60 -5.50 -5.70
C ALA A 54 6.27 -5.83 -6.43
N LEU A 55 5.76 -4.91 -7.25
CA LEU A 55 4.50 -5.11 -7.98
C LEU A 55 4.63 -6.16 -9.10
N GLN A 56 5.85 -6.38 -9.58
CA GLN A 56 6.17 -7.38 -10.61
C GLN A 56 6.69 -8.69 -9.99
N ASP A 57 6.65 -8.79 -8.66
CA ASP A 57 7.23 -9.89 -7.92
C ASP A 57 6.18 -10.89 -7.44
N TYR A 58 5.87 -11.87 -8.28
CA TYR A 58 4.83 -12.87 -7.98
C TYR A 58 5.19 -13.82 -6.83
N SER A 59 6.47 -13.97 -6.50
CA SER A 59 6.95 -14.81 -5.39
C SER A 59 7.30 -14.00 -4.14
N LEU A 60 7.00 -12.70 -4.12
CA LEU A 60 7.32 -11.80 -3.00
C LEU A 60 6.92 -12.38 -1.65
N MET A 61 5.73 -12.98 -1.55
CA MET A 61 5.21 -13.54 -0.30
C MET A 61 6.00 -14.75 0.22
N GLU A 62 6.76 -15.44 -0.65
CA GLU A 62 7.54 -16.62 -0.25
C GLU A 62 8.80 -16.26 0.54
N TYR A 63 9.32 -15.04 0.37
CA TYR A 63 10.53 -14.55 1.03
C TYR A 63 10.37 -13.16 1.63
N PHE A 64 9.15 -12.65 1.71
CA PHE A 64 8.85 -11.40 2.39
C PHE A 64 9.33 -11.49 3.83
N VAL A 65 10.09 -10.49 4.26
CA VAL A 65 10.55 -10.37 5.63
C VAL A 65 9.67 -9.34 6.33
N PRO A 66 8.84 -9.75 7.30
CA PRO A 66 8.01 -8.84 8.07
C PRO A 66 8.82 -7.68 8.64
N THR A 67 8.31 -6.48 8.41
CA THR A 67 8.87 -5.24 8.95
C THR A 67 8.03 -4.75 10.12
N LYS A 68 8.59 -3.85 10.94
CA LYS A 68 7.81 -3.22 12.01
C LYS A 68 6.60 -2.49 11.46
N GLU A 69 6.76 -1.82 10.32
CA GLU A 69 5.68 -1.08 9.67
C GLU A 69 4.56 -2.02 9.18
N TYR A 70 4.91 -3.22 8.73
CA TYR A 70 3.94 -4.27 8.41
C TYR A 70 3.18 -4.73 9.66
N ASP A 71 3.88 -5.07 10.75
CA ASP A 71 3.25 -5.50 12.01
C ASP A 71 2.31 -4.42 12.56
N ASP A 72 2.79 -3.16 12.55
CA ASP A 72 2.01 -2.01 12.98
C ASP A 72 0.76 -1.82 12.10
N ALA A 73 0.83 -2.09 10.80
CA ALA A 73 -0.31 -1.97 9.89
C ALA A 73 -1.36 -3.08 10.07
N ILE A 74 -0.95 -4.30 10.38
CA ILE A 74 -1.86 -5.41 10.71
C ILE A 74 -2.56 -5.15 12.05
N ALA A 75 -1.84 -4.62 13.04
CA ALA A 75 -2.38 -4.39 14.38
C ALA A 75 -3.19 -3.09 14.52
N ALA A 76 -2.85 -2.04 13.76
CA ALA A 76 -3.45 -0.72 13.93
C ALA A 76 -4.80 -0.57 13.22
N ARG A 77 -5.64 0.31 13.78
CA ARG A 77 -6.87 0.77 13.10
C ARG A 77 -6.58 1.74 11.95
N ARG A 78 -5.42 2.41 11.97
CA ARG A 78 -4.94 3.36 10.96
C ARG A 78 -3.41 3.32 10.94
N SER A 79 -2.83 3.16 9.75
CA SER A 79 -1.39 3.17 9.51
C SER A 79 -1.09 4.00 8.26
N VAL A 80 0.08 4.65 8.23
CA VAL A 80 0.55 5.42 7.07
C VAL A 80 2.01 5.06 6.83
N PHE A 81 2.33 4.66 5.60
CA PHE A 81 3.69 4.33 5.19
C PHE A 81 4.31 5.52 4.44
N ILE A 82 5.35 6.13 5.02
CA ILE A 82 6.11 7.19 4.37
C ILE A 82 7.56 6.76 4.27
N GLY A 83 8.17 6.89 3.09
CA GLY A 83 9.53 6.45 2.86
C GLY A 83 10.03 6.83 1.48
N ARG A 84 11.35 6.74 1.25
CA ARG A 84 11.96 7.00 -0.06
C ARG A 84 11.60 5.91 -1.07
N ARG A 85 11.84 6.17 -2.36
CA ARG A 85 11.76 5.12 -3.39
C ARG A 85 12.70 3.97 -3.02
N GLY A 86 12.20 2.73 -3.12
CA GLY A 86 12.95 1.53 -2.76
C GLY A 86 12.95 1.17 -1.26
N SER A 87 12.21 1.88 -0.40
CA SER A 87 12.14 1.56 1.04
C SER A 87 11.19 0.40 1.38
N GLY A 88 10.72 -0.37 0.40
CA GLY A 88 9.82 -1.51 0.63
C GLY A 88 8.35 -1.17 0.88
N LYS A 89 7.89 0.07 0.63
CA LYS A 89 6.47 0.46 0.84
C LYS A 89 5.49 -0.43 0.06
N SER A 90 5.73 -0.60 -1.25
CA SER A 90 4.87 -1.44 -2.09
C SER A 90 4.94 -2.91 -1.67
N ALA A 91 6.08 -3.38 -1.15
CA ALA A 91 6.19 -4.73 -0.61
C ALA A 91 5.36 -4.91 0.67
N ASN A 92 5.43 -3.95 1.60
CA ASN A 92 4.56 -3.93 2.78
C ASN A 92 3.08 -3.82 2.39
N PHE A 93 2.74 -2.96 1.42
CA PHE A 93 1.38 -2.80 0.92
C PHE A 93 0.82 -4.11 0.38
N LEU A 94 1.58 -4.81 -0.47
CA LEU A 94 1.20 -6.12 -1.00
C LEU A 94 1.08 -7.17 0.10
N ALA A 95 2.04 -7.22 1.03
CA ALA A 95 2.00 -8.18 2.13
C ALA A 95 0.80 -7.99 3.05
N VAL A 96 0.53 -6.74 3.45
CA VAL A 96 -0.63 -6.40 4.29
C VAL A 96 -1.94 -6.70 3.56
N THR A 97 -2.07 -6.30 2.29
CA THR A 97 -3.31 -6.52 1.54
C THR A 97 -3.57 -8.01 1.29
N THR A 98 -2.52 -8.78 0.99
CA THR A 98 -2.61 -10.25 0.81
C THR A 98 -3.09 -10.92 2.09
N GLU A 99 -2.47 -10.63 3.23
CA GLU A 99 -2.88 -11.22 4.52
C GLU A 99 -4.31 -10.83 4.91
N LEU A 100 -4.69 -9.57 4.71
CA LEU A 100 -6.06 -9.11 4.99
C LEU A 100 -7.10 -9.82 4.12
N GLN A 101 -6.76 -10.16 2.86
CA GLN A 101 -7.62 -10.89 1.94
C GLN A 101 -7.80 -12.37 2.31
N GLU A 102 -6.84 -12.98 3.02
CA GLU A 102 -6.99 -14.36 3.50
C GLU A 102 -8.11 -14.51 4.54
N ASN A 103 -8.47 -13.42 5.22
CA ASN A 103 -9.56 -13.43 6.18
C ASN A 103 -10.93 -13.28 5.48
N PRO A 104 -11.82 -14.29 5.53
CA PRO A 104 -13.12 -14.24 4.85
C PRO A 104 -14.05 -13.15 5.39
N ASN A 105 -13.83 -12.71 6.64
CA ASN A 105 -14.60 -11.65 7.28
C ASN A 105 -14.04 -10.25 6.99
N THR A 106 -13.03 -10.13 6.13
CA THR A 106 -12.51 -8.85 5.69
C THR A 106 -13.11 -8.47 4.34
N ILE A 107 -13.44 -7.19 4.20
CA ILE A 107 -13.67 -6.55 2.91
C ILE A 107 -12.53 -5.56 2.72
N LEU A 108 -11.61 -5.88 1.81
CA LEU A 108 -10.52 -5.00 1.44
C LEU A 108 -10.94 -4.10 0.29
N VAL A 109 -10.77 -2.79 0.46
CA VAL A 109 -10.98 -1.76 -0.55
C VAL A 109 -9.65 -1.13 -0.87
N THR A 110 -9.17 -1.31 -2.09
CA THR A 110 -7.93 -0.71 -2.57
C THR A 110 -8.24 0.54 -3.38
N ILE A 111 -7.64 1.67 -3.03
CA ILE A 111 -7.73 2.93 -3.76
C ILE A 111 -6.33 3.28 -4.25
N ALA A 112 -6.11 3.18 -5.55
CA ALA A 112 -4.92 3.66 -6.22
C ALA A 112 -5.41 4.63 -7.30
N PRO A 113 -5.24 5.95 -7.11
CA PRO A 113 -5.70 6.91 -8.10
C PRO A 113 -5.03 6.71 -9.45
N ASP A 114 -5.83 6.64 -10.51
CA ASP A 114 -5.29 6.72 -11.87
C ASP A 114 -4.75 8.14 -12.13
N ASP A 115 -4.00 8.28 -13.23
CA ASP A 115 -3.33 9.52 -13.60
C ASP A 115 -4.32 10.71 -13.57
N PHE A 116 -3.94 11.76 -12.81
CA PHE A 116 -4.69 13.03 -12.66
C PHE A 116 -6.01 12.98 -11.86
N GLU A 117 -6.48 11.85 -11.34
CA GLU A 117 -7.75 11.81 -10.59
C GLU A 117 -7.73 12.69 -9.33
N LEU A 118 -6.65 12.60 -8.55
CA LEU A 118 -6.44 13.43 -7.37
C LEU A 118 -6.30 14.92 -7.71
N GLU A 119 -5.56 15.23 -8.77
CA GLU A 119 -5.35 16.62 -9.21
C GLU A 119 -6.67 17.24 -9.68
N ARG A 120 -7.46 16.50 -10.46
CA ARG A 120 -8.78 16.95 -10.92
C ARG A 120 -9.74 17.14 -9.75
N MET A 121 -9.75 16.22 -8.79
CA MET A 121 -10.56 16.37 -7.57
C MET A 121 -10.12 17.60 -6.78
N GLY A 122 -8.83 17.76 -6.51
CA GLY A 122 -8.29 18.90 -5.76
C GLY A 122 -8.58 20.23 -6.46
N GLY A 123 -8.28 20.33 -7.75
CA GLY A 123 -8.55 21.52 -8.55
C GLY A 123 -10.02 21.91 -8.55
N PHE A 124 -10.94 20.95 -8.73
CA PHE A 124 -12.38 21.24 -8.67
C PHE A 124 -12.83 21.74 -7.29
N LEU A 125 -12.32 21.14 -6.21
CA LEU A 125 -12.65 21.57 -4.85
C LEU A 125 -12.07 22.96 -4.55
N ASP A 126 -10.85 23.25 -4.99
CA ASP A 126 -10.23 24.55 -4.80
C ASP A 126 -10.97 25.62 -5.62
N ASP A 127 -11.34 25.35 -6.88
CA ASP A 127 -12.04 26.31 -7.73
C ASP A 127 -13.46 26.63 -7.24
N GLU A 128 -14.24 25.61 -6.91
CA GLU A 128 -15.67 25.77 -6.62
C GLU A 128 -15.96 25.97 -5.11
N TYR A 129 -15.05 25.55 -4.23
CA TYR A 129 -15.29 25.49 -2.78
C TYR A 129 -14.26 26.25 -1.92
N ALA A 130 -13.30 26.98 -2.51
CA ALA A 130 -12.28 27.74 -1.75
C ALA A 130 -12.84 28.77 -0.75
N ILE A 131 -14.06 29.26 -0.97
CA ILE A 131 -14.71 30.26 -0.10
C ILE A 131 -15.20 29.63 1.23
N ALA A 132 -15.35 28.31 1.27
CA ALA A 132 -15.78 27.57 2.46
C ALA A 132 -14.60 26.99 3.25
N HIS A 133 -14.87 26.42 4.43
CA HIS A 133 -13.87 25.75 5.26
C HIS A 133 -13.21 24.58 4.50
N PRO A 134 -11.98 24.73 3.98
CA PRO A 134 -11.40 23.77 3.04
C PRO A 134 -11.23 22.39 3.68
N ASP A 135 -10.76 22.34 4.93
CA ASP A 135 -10.63 21.09 5.69
C ASP A 135 -11.94 20.29 5.75
N LEU A 136 -13.08 20.97 5.93
CA LEU A 136 -14.39 20.35 6.03
C LEU A 136 -14.85 19.78 4.68
N VAL A 137 -14.59 20.54 3.61
CA VAL A 137 -14.91 20.14 2.23
C VAL A 137 -14.09 18.90 1.86
N TYR A 138 -12.76 18.96 2.02
CA TYR A 138 -11.87 17.83 1.73
C TYR A 138 -12.18 16.59 2.59
N GLN A 139 -12.44 16.77 3.89
CA GLN A 139 -12.85 15.67 4.76
C GLN A 139 -14.14 15.01 4.27
N THR A 140 -15.13 15.81 3.85
CA THR A 140 -16.43 15.30 3.38
C THR A 140 -16.31 14.63 2.02
N ALA A 141 -15.49 15.19 1.12
CA ALA A 141 -15.12 14.60 -0.15
C ALA A 141 -14.50 13.21 0.02
N TRP A 142 -13.47 13.10 0.87
CA TRP A 142 -12.83 11.81 1.15
C TRP A 142 -13.76 10.80 1.81
N ASN A 143 -14.61 11.23 2.74
CA ASN A 143 -15.63 10.36 3.31
C ASN A 143 -16.58 9.82 2.22
N TYR A 144 -16.99 10.64 1.27
CA TYR A 144 -17.81 10.20 0.14
C TYR A 144 -17.06 9.19 -0.75
N VAL A 145 -15.80 9.46 -1.08
CA VAL A 145 -14.94 8.53 -1.83
C VAL A 145 -14.88 7.18 -1.13
N PHE A 146 -14.52 7.14 0.16
CA PHE A 146 -14.45 5.88 0.91
C PHE A 146 -15.77 5.12 0.95
N LEU A 147 -16.89 5.80 1.18
CA LEU A 147 -18.20 5.16 1.24
C LEU A 147 -18.59 4.56 -0.12
N THR A 148 -18.37 5.28 -1.21
CA THR A 148 -18.70 4.80 -2.57
C THR A 148 -17.78 3.67 -3.01
N GLU A 149 -16.50 3.71 -2.66
CA GLU A 149 -15.54 2.63 -2.93
C GLU A 149 -15.92 1.34 -2.17
N ILE A 150 -16.32 1.43 -0.90
CA ILE A 150 -16.83 0.28 -0.14
C ILE A 150 -18.08 -0.30 -0.82
N VAL A 151 -19.04 0.55 -1.22
CA VAL A 151 -20.25 0.09 -1.90
C VAL A 151 -19.92 -0.58 -3.23
N ARG A 152 -19.00 -0.02 -4.03
CA ARG A 152 -18.59 -0.61 -5.30
C ARG A 152 -18.04 -2.03 -5.10
N VAL A 153 -17.08 -2.19 -4.19
CA VAL A 153 -16.48 -3.50 -3.88
C VAL A 153 -17.51 -4.48 -3.33
N LEU A 154 -18.40 -4.04 -2.44
CA LEU A 154 -19.49 -4.89 -1.95
C LEU A 154 -20.46 -5.33 -3.05
N GLY A 155 -20.76 -4.44 -3.99
CA GLY A 155 -21.63 -4.72 -5.13
C GLY A 155 -21.01 -5.73 -6.11
N GLU A 156 -19.70 -5.59 -6.40
CA GLU A 156 -18.92 -6.56 -7.18
C GLU A 156 -18.87 -7.94 -6.51
N LEU A 157 -18.87 -7.99 -5.18
CA LEU A 157 -18.96 -9.23 -4.39
C LEU A 157 -20.39 -9.79 -4.32
N THR A 158 -21.19 -9.57 -5.36
CA THR A 158 -22.66 -9.68 -5.47
C THR A 158 -23.29 -10.85 -4.71
N LEU A 159 -22.65 -12.02 -4.66
CA LEU A 159 -23.09 -13.20 -3.91
C LEU A 159 -23.36 -12.93 -2.41
N ARG A 160 -22.57 -12.05 -1.79
CA ARG A 160 -22.74 -11.66 -0.37
C ARG A 160 -23.96 -10.78 -0.14
N LEU A 161 -24.48 -10.07 -1.12
CA LEU A 161 -25.66 -9.22 -0.92
C LEU A 161 -26.97 -10.02 -1.05
N TYR A 162 -26.97 -11.11 -1.82
CA TYR A 162 -28.18 -11.88 -2.13
C TYR A 162 -28.45 -13.09 -1.23
N SER A 163 -27.56 -13.44 -0.31
CA SER A 163 -27.65 -14.72 0.42
C SER A 163 -28.87 -14.83 1.36
N SER A 164 -29.61 -13.75 1.61
CA SER A 164 -30.86 -13.76 2.39
C SER A 164 -31.85 -12.69 1.91
N PRO A 165 -32.94 -13.07 1.22
CA PRO A 165 -33.96 -12.12 0.72
C PRO A 165 -34.72 -11.35 1.81
N ASN A 166 -34.67 -11.80 3.07
CA ASN A 166 -35.39 -11.19 4.19
C ASN A 166 -34.55 -10.17 4.97
N ASP A 167 -33.31 -9.92 4.55
CA ASP A 167 -32.44 -8.94 5.20
C ASP A 167 -32.61 -7.55 4.55
N LEU A 168 -33.37 -6.69 5.23
CA LEU A 168 -33.65 -5.32 4.80
C LEU A 168 -32.37 -4.50 4.57
N THR A 169 -31.31 -4.75 5.34
CA THR A 169 -30.03 -4.02 5.21
C THR A 169 -29.35 -4.40 3.91
N ARG A 170 -29.29 -5.70 3.60
CA ARG A 170 -28.73 -6.21 2.35
C ARG A 170 -29.51 -5.71 1.13
N THR A 171 -30.84 -5.84 1.17
CA THR A 171 -31.70 -5.34 0.09
C THR A 171 -31.54 -3.84 -0.11
N SER A 172 -31.42 -3.06 0.97
CA SER A 172 -31.22 -1.60 0.87
C SER A 172 -29.85 -1.23 0.30
N LEU A 173 -28.78 -1.92 0.70
CA LEU A 173 -27.45 -1.73 0.11
C LEU A 173 -27.41 -2.12 -1.37
N PHE A 174 -28.04 -3.25 -1.71
CA PHE A 174 -28.14 -3.71 -3.09
C PHE A 174 -28.92 -2.72 -3.96
N ASN A 175 -30.08 -2.24 -3.48
CA ASN A 175 -30.86 -1.24 -4.20
C ASN A 175 -30.09 0.08 -4.38
N PHE A 176 -29.32 0.50 -3.37
CA PHE A 176 -28.43 1.65 -3.49
C PHE A 176 -27.36 1.42 -4.55
N TYR A 177 -26.69 0.27 -4.52
CA TYR A 177 -25.70 -0.11 -5.54
C TYR A 177 -26.29 -0.08 -6.95
N GLN A 178 -27.47 -0.68 -7.17
CA GLN A 178 -28.14 -0.69 -8.47
C GLN A 178 -28.59 0.70 -8.91
N GLY A 179 -29.06 1.54 -7.99
CA GLY A 179 -29.50 2.90 -8.31
C GLY A 179 -28.36 3.83 -8.68
N GLU A 180 -27.15 3.54 -8.22
CA GLU A 180 -25.94 4.34 -8.45
C GLU A 180 -24.93 3.60 -9.35
N SER A 181 -25.28 2.46 -9.96
CA SER A 181 -24.30 1.55 -10.58
C SER A 181 -23.51 2.22 -11.71
N GLU A 182 -24.19 2.97 -12.58
CA GLU A 182 -23.55 3.73 -13.66
C GLU A 182 -22.50 4.72 -13.12
N ASN A 183 -22.82 5.38 -12.01
CA ASN A 183 -21.92 6.33 -11.38
C ASN A 183 -20.77 5.57 -10.68
N LEU A 184 -21.06 4.49 -9.94
CA LEU A 184 -20.08 3.68 -9.21
C LEU A 184 -18.99 3.05 -10.09
N HIS A 185 -19.27 2.83 -11.38
CA HIS A 185 -18.27 2.37 -12.35
C HIS A 185 -17.33 3.46 -12.86
N LEU A 186 -17.63 4.74 -12.62
CA LEU A 186 -16.70 5.83 -12.89
C LEU A 186 -15.61 5.88 -11.82
N ASP A 187 -14.50 6.54 -12.16
CA ASP A 187 -13.45 6.80 -11.20
C ASP A 187 -13.91 7.70 -10.04
N PHE A 188 -13.24 7.62 -8.89
CA PHE A 188 -13.72 8.29 -7.68
C PHE A 188 -13.78 9.82 -7.82
N GLY A 189 -12.87 10.42 -8.59
CA GLY A 189 -12.82 11.86 -8.82
C GLY A 189 -14.03 12.31 -9.64
N THR A 190 -14.33 11.62 -10.73
CA THR A 190 -15.52 11.88 -11.56
C THR A 190 -16.80 11.68 -10.74
N ARG A 191 -16.90 10.62 -9.94
CA ARG A 191 -18.08 10.36 -9.09
C ARG A 191 -18.34 11.49 -8.11
N LEU A 192 -17.29 11.97 -7.43
CA LEU A 192 -17.41 13.07 -6.49
C LEU A 192 -17.81 14.36 -7.21
N ILE A 193 -17.16 14.69 -8.32
CA ILE A 193 -17.46 15.91 -9.08
C ILE A 193 -18.89 15.90 -9.60
N ASN A 194 -19.37 14.79 -10.17
CA ASN A 194 -20.75 14.64 -10.62
C ASN A 194 -21.72 14.83 -9.45
N LYS A 195 -21.44 14.17 -8.32
CA LYS A 195 -22.29 14.30 -7.13
C LYS A 195 -22.31 15.73 -6.60
N LEU A 196 -21.16 16.40 -6.56
CA LEU A 196 -21.09 17.79 -6.16
C LEU A 196 -21.89 18.68 -7.10
N LYS A 197 -21.75 18.54 -8.42
CA LYS A 197 -22.54 19.29 -9.42
C LYS A 197 -24.05 19.09 -9.26
N ASP A 198 -24.49 17.86 -8.98
CA ASP A 198 -25.90 17.56 -8.75
C ASP A 198 -26.45 18.28 -7.50
N LEU A 199 -25.61 18.45 -6.48
CA LEU A 199 -25.98 19.11 -5.22
C LEU A 199 -25.77 20.64 -5.28
N SER A 200 -24.78 21.09 -6.05
CA SER A 200 -24.33 22.48 -6.15
C SER A 200 -24.88 23.15 -7.40
N ILE A 201 -26.12 23.60 -7.33
CA ILE A 201 -26.62 24.63 -8.25
C ILE A 201 -26.09 25.98 -7.74
N ILE A 202 -24.82 26.29 -8.04
CA ILE A 202 -24.24 27.60 -7.75
C ILE A 202 -24.49 28.50 -8.97
N GLN A 203 -25.31 29.54 -8.79
CA GLN A 203 -25.58 30.51 -9.85
C GLN A 203 -24.51 31.61 -9.86
N THR A 204 -24.20 32.13 -11.04
CA THR A 204 -23.12 33.11 -11.26
C THR A 204 -23.36 34.46 -10.58
N ASP A 205 -24.60 34.77 -10.23
CA ASP A 205 -25.08 36.00 -9.62
C ASP A 205 -25.17 35.97 -8.07
N MET A 206 -24.84 34.85 -7.42
CA MET A 206 -24.88 34.73 -5.97
C MET A 206 -23.77 35.56 -5.28
N SER A 207 -24.11 36.20 -4.15
CA SER A 207 -23.13 36.84 -3.27
C SER A 207 -22.21 35.82 -2.61
N ALA A 208 -21.07 36.28 -2.06
CA ALA A 208 -20.10 35.41 -1.39
C ALA A 208 -20.71 34.66 -0.19
N ASP A 209 -21.57 35.32 0.59
CA ASP A 209 -22.23 34.72 1.75
C ASP A 209 -23.26 33.65 1.33
N GLU A 210 -24.05 33.92 0.28
CA GLU A 210 -25.00 32.94 -0.26
C GLU A 210 -24.28 31.71 -0.83
N LYS A 211 -23.15 31.91 -1.53
CA LYS A 211 -22.31 30.81 -2.03
C LYS A 211 -21.79 29.96 -0.87
N ARG A 212 -21.28 30.61 0.18
CA ARG A 212 -20.76 29.90 1.37
C ARG A 212 -21.84 29.08 2.06
N GLN A 213 -23.02 29.65 2.28
CA GLN A 213 -24.15 28.91 2.86
C GLN A 213 -24.55 27.71 2.01
N LYS A 214 -24.57 27.88 0.67
CA LYS A 214 -24.92 26.80 -0.24
C LYS A 214 -23.90 25.66 -0.20
N ILE A 215 -22.62 26.00 -0.14
CA ILE A 215 -21.54 25.02 0.03
C ILE A 215 -21.72 24.23 1.34
N GLU A 216 -22.01 24.92 2.46
CA GLU A 216 -22.22 24.26 3.75
C GLU A 216 -23.42 23.28 3.71
N GLU A 217 -24.50 23.64 3.02
CA GLU A 217 -25.64 22.73 2.76
C GLU A 217 -25.21 21.49 1.95
N THR A 218 -24.46 21.68 0.86
CA THR A 218 -23.95 20.59 0.02
C THR A 218 -23.06 19.63 0.82
N VAL A 219 -22.15 20.18 1.63
CA VAL A 219 -21.28 19.41 2.53
C VAL A 219 -22.12 18.61 3.55
N LEU A 220 -23.16 19.21 4.11
CA LEU A 220 -24.06 18.51 5.02
C LEU A 220 -24.79 17.35 4.32
N GLN A 221 -25.29 17.57 3.11
CA GLN A 221 -25.99 16.56 2.32
C GLN A 221 -25.07 15.38 1.96
N LEU A 222 -23.82 15.66 1.56
CA LEU A 222 -22.83 14.60 1.32
C LEU A 222 -22.52 13.78 2.57
N ARG A 223 -22.43 14.43 3.75
CA ARG A 223 -22.17 13.76 5.03
C ARG A 223 -23.34 12.88 5.47
N HIS A 224 -24.57 13.34 5.27
CA HIS A 224 -25.80 12.66 5.65
C HIS A 224 -26.19 11.56 4.66
N ASN A 225 -25.21 10.79 4.19
CA ASN A 225 -25.48 9.65 3.32
C ASN A 225 -25.98 8.45 4.16
N LYS A 226 -27.24 8.05 3.93
CA LYS A 226 -27.90 6.86 4.52
C LYS A 226 -27.05 5.60 4.37
N VAL A 227 -26.23 5.52 3.31
CA VAL A 227 -25.29 4.44 3.04
C VAL A 227 -24.33 4.20 4.20
N SER A 228 -23.82 5.25 4.85
CA SER A 228 -22.86 5.08 5.93
C SER A 228 -23.43 4.27 7.10
N GLN A 229 -24.73 4.44 7.37
CA GLN A 229 -25.42 3.66 8.39
C GLN A 229 -25.68 2.23 7.92
N LEU A 230 -26.14 2.06 6.69
CA LEU A 230 -26.34 0.74 6.09
C LEU A 230 -25.06 -0.11 6.09
N LEU A 231 -23.91 0.48 5.73
CA LEU A 231 -22.62 -0.20 5.75
C LEU A 231 -22.20 -0.64 7.16
N ARG A 232 -22.48 0.19 8.18
CA ARG A 232 -22.22 -0.15 9.60
C ARG A 232 -23.10 -1.30 10.07
N ASP A 233 -24.39 -1.24 9.75
CA ASP A 233 -25.36 -2.27 10.13
C ASP A 233 -25.05 -3.60 9.44
N PHE A 234 -24.68 -3.56 8.16
CA PHE A 234 -24.20 -4.73 7.42
C PHE A 234 -22.93 -5.31 8.03
N ALA A 235 -21.94 -4.47 8.36
CA ALA A 235 -20.71 -4.93 8.99
C ALA A 235 -20.96 -5.64 10.31
N LYS A 236 -21.87 -5.11 11.13
CA LYS A 236 -22.25 -5.69 12.41
C LYS A 236 -23.01 -7.01 12.24
N ALA A 237 -23.94 -7.08 11.29
CA ALA A 237 -24.74 -8.27 11.02
C ALA A 237 -23.87 -9.43 10.50
N GLU A 238 -23.00 -9.14 9.54
CA GLU A 238 -22.12 -10.12 8.91
C GLU A 238 -20.83 -10.38 9.69
N LYS A 239 -20.59 -9.62 10.77
CA LYS A 239 -19.34 -9.64 11.55
C LYS A 239 -18.11 -9.42 10.67
N ILE A 240 -18.22 -8.53 9.70
CA ILE A 240 -17.13 -8.17 8.79
C ILE A 240 -16.44 -6.88 9.22
N SER A 241 -15.20 -6.74 8.80
CA SER A 241 -14.39 -5.53 8.96
C SER A 241 -14.05 -4.96 7.58
N TYR A 242 -14.23 -3.65 7.40
CA TYR A 242 -13.74 -2.94 6.22
C TYR A 242 -12.31 -2.47 6.44
N TYR A 243 -11.45 -2.77 5.49
CA TYR A 243 -10.09 -2.22 5.42
C TYR A 243 -9.96 -1.42 4.15
N ILE A 244 -9.43 -0.20 4.27
CA ILE A 244 -9.17 0.68 3.12
C ILE A 244 -7.66 0.80 3.01
N ALA A 245 -7.11 0.32 1.91
CA ALA A 245 -5.70 0.43 1.57
C ALA A 245 -5.57 1.44 0.44
N ILE A 246 -4.73 2.46 0.64
CA ILE A 246 -4.53 3.54 -0.33
C ILE A 246 -3.06 3.55 -0.72
N ASP A 247 -2.77 3.54 -2.02
CA ASP A 247 -1.42 3.65 -2.55
C ASP A 247 -1.33 4.78 -3.58
N ASP A 248 -0.12 5.11 -4.00
CA ASP A 248 0.17 5.99 -5.14
C ASP A 248 -0.35 7.44 -5.03
N LEU A 249 -0.57 7.92 -3.80
CA LEU A 249 -1.00 9.30 -3.54
C LEU A 249 0.02 10.36 -3.99
N ASP A 250 1.29 9.98 -4.18
CA ASP A 250 2.40 10.86 -4.55
C ASP A 250 2.76 10.82 -6.04
N LYS A 251 2.19 9.93 -6.85
CA LYS A 251 2.59 9.72 -8.27
C LYS A 251 2.62 11.00 -9.10
N HIS A 252 1.75 11.96 -8.80
CA HIS A 252 1.61 13.23 -9.53
C HIS A 252 1.86 14.46 -8.67
N TRP A 253 2.41 14.29 -7.47
CA TRP A 253 2.73 15.41 -6.60
C TRP A 253 3.88 16.23 -7.21
N ARG A 254 3.59 17.47 -7.59
CA ARG A 254 4.59 18.44 -8.04
C ARG A 254 4.88 19.43 -6.92
N PRO A 255 6.12 19.50 -6.40
CA PRO A 255 6.46 20.47 -5.36
C PRO A 255 6.43 21.94 -5.82
N GLU A 256 6.34 22.21 -7.13
CA GLU A 256 6.38 23.55 -7.72
C GLU A 256 5.02 23.96 -8.30
N SER A 257 4.17 24.58 -7.46
CA SER A 257 3.04 25.44 -7.92
C SER A 257 2.71 26.55 -6.92
N LYS A 258 3.67 26.95 -6.06
CA LYS A 258 3.57 28.13 -5.19
C LYS A 258 4.76 29.09 -5.34
N GLU A 259 5.22 29.31 -6.58
CA GLU A 259 6.05 30.47 -6.94
C GLU A 259 5.33 31.33 -7.99
N SER A 260 4.19 31.90 -7.62
CA SER A 260 3.62 33.11 -8.25
C SER A 260 2.44 33.68 -7.44
N ILE A 261 2.60 33.77 -6.12
CA ILE A 261 1.91 34.82 -5.34
C ILE A 261 3.02 35.60 -4.62
N GLY A 262 3.74 36.37 -5.43
CA GLY A 262 4.64 37.42 -4.96
C GLY A 262 4.06 38.76 -5.40
N LEU A 263 3.46 39.46 -4.42
CA LEU A 263 3.01 40.86 -4.42
C LEU A 263 1.76 41.20 -5.26
#